data_AF-A0A533W3E1-F1
#
_entry.id   AF-A0A533W3E1-F1
#
_cell.length_a   1.000
_cell.length_b   1.000
_cell.length_c   1.000
_cell.angle_alpha   90.00
_cell.angle_beta   90.00
_cell.angle_gamma   90.00
#
_symmetry.space_group_name_H-M   'P 1'
#
loop_
_entity.id
_entity.type
_entity.pdbx_description
1 polymer ?
#
loop_
_entity_poly.entity_id
_entity_poly.type
_entity_poly.pdbx_seq_one_letter_code
_entity_poly.pdbx_strand_id
1 'polypeptide(L)' 'VVLGVQIVGPEASNLISEAVLAIEMGATVEDIALTIHPHPTLSEGLMEAAEAAEGKPIHQLKV' A
#
# COMPACT_ATOMS: atom_id res chain seq x y z
N VAL A 1 -5.08 -10.49 -6.52
CA VAL A 1 -3.68 -10.66 -6.08
C VAL A 1 -2.86 -9.47 -6.54
N VAL A 2 -1.94 -8.99 -5.71
CA VAL A 2 -1.04 -7.87 -6.05
C VAL A 2 -0.05 -8.35 -7.12
N LEU A 3 0.06 -7.61 -8.22
CA LEU A 3 0.96 -7.94 -9.33
C LEU A 3 2.29 -7.17 -9.25
N GLY A 4 2.28 -6.01 -8.61
CA GLY A 4 3.45 -5.15 -8.49
C GLY A 4 3.10 -3.86 -7.75
N VAL A 5 4.13 -3.24 -7.18
CA VAL A 5 4.05 -1.95 -6.49
C VAL A 5 5.24 -1.11 -6.93
N GLN A 6 5.03 0.19 -7.10
CA GLN A 6 6.07 1.15 -7.45
C GLN A 6 5.99 2.31 -6.47
N ILE A 7 7.16 2.72 -5.95
CA ILE A 7 7.25 3.78 -4.94
C ILE A 7 8.31 4.77 -5.40
N VAL A 8 7.97 6.07 -5.34
CA VAL A 8 8.90 7.18 -5.53
C VAL A 8 8.79 8.11 -4.31
N GLY A 9 9.90 8.37 -3.65
CA GLY A 9 9.92 9.17 -2.43
C GLY A 9 11.02 8.73 -1.45
N PRO A 10 11.08 9.39 -0.27
CA PRO A 10 11.97 8.97 0.81
C PRO A 10 11.63 7.54 1.26
N GLU A 11 12.63 6.80 1.74
CA GLU A 11 12.46 5.45 2.30
C GLU A 11 11.86 4.39 1.34
N ALA A 12 11.80 4.65 0.03
CA ALA A 12 11.20 3.74 -0.95
C ALA A 12 11.78 2.31 -0.90
N SER A 13 13.09 2.17 -0.69
CA SER A 13 13.75 0.86 -0.54
C SER A 13 13.33 0.11 0.71
N ASN A 14 12.91 0.81 1.76
CA ASN A 14 12.43 0.20 3.00
C ASN A 14 10.95 -0.18 2.85
N LEU A 15 10.13 0.73 2.32
CA LEU A 15 8.69 0.52 2.09
C LEU A 15 8.40 -0.62 1.11
N ILE A 16 9.20 -0.77 0.05
CA ILE A 16 8.98 -1.82 -0.96
C ILE A 16 9.09 -3.24 -0.37
N SER A 17 9.74 -3.40 0.78
CA SER A 17 9.88 -4.70 1.46
C SER A 17 8.52 -5.29 1.85
N GLU A 18 7.58 -4.45 2.29
CA GLU A 18 6.22 -4.87 2.61
C GLU A 18 5.47 -5.33 1.36
N ALA A 19 5.57 -4.57 0.27
CA ALA A 19 4.93 -4.92 -1.00
C ALA A 19 5.46 -6.24 -1.59
N VAL A 20 6.77 -6.49 -1.48
CA VAL A 20 7.37 -7.77 -1.92
C VAL A 20 6.85 -8.92 -1.05
N LEU A 21 6.78 -8.74 0.27
CA LEU A 21 6.19 -9.73 1.17
C LEU A 21 4.72 -10.03 0.81
N ALA A 22 3.93 -8.99 0.55
CA ALA A 22 2.54 -9.14 0.13
C ALA A 22 2.41 -9.95 -1.17
N ILE A 23 3.28 -9.71 -2.17
CA ILE A 23 3.31 -10.48 -3.42
C ILE A 23 3.64 -11.95 -3.16
N GLU A 24 4.67 -12.23 -2.36
CA GLU A 24 5.07 -13.61 -2.02
C GLU A 24 3.99 -14.37 -1.24
N MET A 25 3.21 -13.67 -0.41
CA MET A 25 2.05 -14.23 0.28
C MET A 25 0.84 -14.45 -0.65
N GLY A 26 0.91 -14.01 -1.91
CA GLY A 26 -0.24 -14.01 -2.81
C GLY A 26 -1.36 -13.06 -2.35
N ALA A 27 -1.03 -12.03 -1.57
CA ALA A 27 -1.98 -11.10 -0.99
C ALA A 27 -2.76 -10.37 -2.08
N THR A 28 -3.97 -9.95 -1.74
CA THR A 28 -4.82 -9.07 -2.53
C THR A 28 -4.58 -7.60 -2.17
N VAL A 29 -5.17 -6.69 -2.93
CA VAL A 29 -5.06 -5.26 -2.64
C VAL A 29 -5.84 -4.92 -1.36
N GLU A 30 -6.99 -5.58 -1.15
CA GLU A 30 -7.78 -5.51 0.08
C GLU A 30 -6.97 -5.94 1.33
N ASP A 31 -6.10 -6.95 1.23
CA ASP A 31 -5.26 -7.36 2.36
C ASP A 31 -4.28 -6.25 2.81
N ILE A 32 -3.72 -5.49 1.86
CA ILE A 32 -2.85 -4.35 2.16
C ILE A 32 -3.68 -3.20 2.76
N ALA A 33 -4.86 -2.90 2.18
CA ALA A 33 -5.76 -1.86 2.67
C ALA A 33 -6.24 -2.14 4.11
N LEU A 34 -6.54 -3.40 4.44
CA LEU A 34 -6.98 -3.81 5.77
C LEU A 34 -5.84 -3.96 6.79
N THR A 35 -4.59 -3.91 6.35
CA THR A 35 -3.43 -3.92 7.25
C THR A 35 -3.32 -2.57 7.95
N ILE A 36 -3.31 -2.57 9.30
CA ILE A 36 -3.22 -1.34 10.09
C ILE A 36 -1.80 -0.79 10.02
N HIS A 37 -1.62 0.28 9.26
CA HIS A 37 -0.36 1.00 9.18
C HIS A 37 -0.24 2.02 10.31
N PRO A 38 0.95 2.18 10.93
CA PRO A 38 1.13 3.16 12.00
C PRO A 38 0.98 4.59 11.48
N HIS A 39 0.35 5.47 12.26
CA HIS A 39 0.23 6.89 11.96
C HIS A 39 1.01 7.73 12.99
N PRO A 40 1.78 8.78 12.60
CA PRO A 40 2.10 9.19 11.21
C PRO A 40 3.36 8.48 10.69
N THR A 41 3.29 7.80 9.55
CA THR A 41 4.45 7.13 8.92
C THR A 41 4.35 7.08 7.40
N LEU A 42 5.47 6.98 6.68
CA LEU A 42 5.42 6.86 5.22
C LEU A 42 4.74 5.58 4.72
N SER A 43 4.66 4.52 5.54
CA SER A 43 4.01 3.28 5.14
C SER A 43 2.49 3.44 5.03
N GLU A 44 1.88 4.43 5.69
CA GLU A 44 0.45 4.74 5.52
C GLU A 44 0.11 5.07 4.05
N GLY A 45 1.08 5.52 3.25
CA GLY A 45 0.91 5.72 1.82
C GLY A 45 0.70 4.43 1.02
N LEU A 46 1.22 3.28 1.48
CA LEU A 46 0.99 1.98 0.83
C LEU A 46 -0.45 1.48 1.06
N MET A 47 -0.93 1.57 2.31
CA MET A 47 -2.33 1.35 2.67
C MET A 47 -3.27 2.24 1.84
N GLU A 48 -3.00 3.54 1.78
CA GLU A 48 -3.84 4.49 1.08
C GLU A 48 -3.83 4.27 -0.44
N ALA A 49 -2.70 3.83 -1.01
CA ALA A 49 -2.63 3.42 -2.41
C ALA A 49 -3.46 2.16 -2.68
N ALA A 50 -3.51 1.22 -1.74
CA ALA A 50 -4.37 0.04 -1.83
C ALA A 50 -5.86 0.41 -1.75
N GLU A 51 -6.25 1.27 -0.79
CA GLU A 51 -7.62 1.82 -0.70
C GLU A 51 -8.02 2.58 -1.97
N ALA A 52 -7.08 3.30 -2.60
CA ALA A 52 -7.31 3.98 -3.87
C ALA A 52 -7.59 3.00 -5.01
N ALA A 53 -6.86 1.89 -5.09
CA ALA A 53 -7.10 0.83 -6.07
C ALA A 53 -8.44 0.11 -5.86
N GLU A 54 -8.92 0.01 -4.60
CA GLU A 54 -10.27 -0.43 -4.25
C GLU A 54 -11.36 0.65 -4.47
N GLY A 55 -10.94 1.86 -4.83
CA GLY A 55 -11.82 3.01 -5.06
C GLY A 55 -12.48 3.55 -3.78
N LYS A 56 -11.82 3.44 -2.64
CA LYS A 56 -12.29 3.95 -1.33
C LYS A 56 -11.24 4.82 -0.59
N PRO A 57 -10.44 5.67 -1.28
CA PRO A 57 -9.43 6.47 -0.58
C PRO A 57 -10.08 7.45 0.40
N ILE A 58 -9.38 7.74 1.49
CA ILE A 58 -9.79 8.68 2.55
C ILE A 58 -9.05 10.01 2.41
N HIS A 59 -7.77 9.97 2.05
CA HIS A 59 -6.88 11.14 2.05
C HIS A 59 -6.63 11.74 0.67
N GLN A 60 -7.26 11.19 -0.37
CA GLN A 60 -7.24 11.71 -1.74
C GLN A 60 -8.61 11.58 -2.42
N LEU A 61 -8.84 12.36 -3.46
CA LEU A 61 -10.07 12.26 -4.25
C LEU A 61 -10.08 10.96 -5.04
N LYS A 62 -11.25 10.33 -5.12
CA LYS A 62 -11.48 9.21 -6.02
C LYS A 62 -11.48 9.72 -7.47
N VAL A 63 -10.53 9.25 -8.27
CA VAL A 63 -10.42 9.54 -9.71
C VAL A 63 -10.98 8.37 -10.51
#